data_AF-A0A2V7M6Z7-F1
#
_entry.id   AF-A0A2V7M6Z7-F1
#
_cell.length_a   1.000
_cell.length_b   1.000
_cell.length_c   1.000
_cell.angle_alpha   90.00
_cell.angle_beta   90.00
_cell.angle_gamma   90.00
#
_symmetry.space_group_name_H-M   'P 1'
#
loop_
_entity.id
_entity.type
_entity.pdbx_description
1 polymer ?
#
loop_
_entity_poly.entity_id
_entity_poly.type
_entity_poly.pdbx_seq_one_letter_code
_entity_poly.pdbx_strand_id
1 'polypeptide(L)'
;MNFAAGIVFEDLDGNGLRDPFAGEMGLEGWTVELWWNGQVLATTTTDADGKYQFLNLGNDTYSLCIQPQGGYTQTIPVGGTGCGGSGYTFTFNGVFQQMFPGNFGEMLQ
;
A
#
# COMPACT_ATOMS: atom_id res chain seq x y z
N MET A 1 -18.02 6.96 5.48
CA MET A 1 -16.84 7.43 4.72
C MET A 1 -15.84 6.30 4.70
N ASN A 2 -15.42 5.85 3.52
CA ASN A 2 -14.50 4.71 3.41
C ASN A 2 -13.05 5.18 3.65
N PHE A 3 -12.16 4.24 3.88
CA PHE A 3 -10.72 4.52 4.00
C PHE A 3 -9.89 3.33 3.54
N ALA A 4 -8.66 3.61 3.13
CA ALA A 4 -7.67 2.59 2.81
C ALA A 4 -6.44 2.81 3.68
N ALA A 5 -5.88 1.74 4.24
CA ALA A 5 -4.74 1.82 5.14
C ALA A 5 -3.91 0.55 5.07
N GLY A 6 -2.66 0.63 5.51
CA GLY A 6 -1.77 -0.51 5.53
C GLY A 6 -0.40 -0.17 6.09
N ILE A 7 0.52 -1.10 5.91
CA ILE A 7 1.91 -0.98 6.30
C ILE A 7 2.80 -1.27 5.09
N VAL A 8 3.83 -0.46 4.88
CA VAL A 8 5.00 -0.85 4.09
C VAL A 8 5.99 -1.49 5.06
N PHE A 9 6.43 -2.72 4.80
CA PHE A 9 7.31 -3.48 5.69
C PHE A 9 8.50 -4.08 4.95
N GLU A 10 9.57 -4.30 5.70
CA GLU A 10 10.75 -5.03 5.23
C GLU A 10 10.42 -6.52 5.20
N ASP A 11 10.31 -7.08 4.00
CA ASP A 11 10.06 -8.50 3.77
C ASP A 11 11.42 -9.22 3.68
N LEU A 12 11.86 -9.79 4.81
CA LEU A 12 13.21 -10.31 4.99
C LEU A 12 13.40 -11.69 4.34
N ASP A 13 12.31 -12.45 4.19
CA ASP A 13 12.34 -13.78 3.58
C ASP A 13 11.67 -13.85 2.19
N GLY A 14 11.05 -12.74 1.75
CA GLY A 14 10.46 -12.57 0.44
C GLY A 14 9.10 -13.28 0.27
N ASN A 15 8.44 -13.65 1.36
CA ASN A 15 7.21 -14.45 1.31
C ASN A 15 5.93 -13.62 1.16
N GLY A 16 6.02 -12.28 1.24
CA GLY A 16 4.90 -11.35 1.12
C GLY A 16 3.96 -11.28 2.34
N LEU A 17 4.37 -11.86 3.48
CA LEU A 17 3.63 -11.93 4.74
C LEU A 17 4.48 -11.38 5.87
N ARG A 18 4.09 -10.20 6.37
CA ARG A 18 4.77 -9.57 7.48
C ARG A 18 4.79 -10.46 8.75
N ASP A 19 5.98 -10.80 9.21
CA ASP A 19 6.27 -11.41 10.52
C ASP A 19 7.10 -10.47 11.43
N PRO A 20 6.45 -9.70 12.32
CA PRO A 20 7.15 -8.83 13.27
C PRO A 20 8.03 -9.60 14.27
N PHE A 21 7.78 -10.88 14.52
CA PHE A 21 8.61 -11.70 15.41
C PHE A 21 9.90 -12.17 14.75
N ALA A 22 9.95 -12.18 13.41
CA ALA A 22 11.14 -12.43 12.61
C ALA A 22 11.95 -11.16 12.28
N GLY A 23 11.45 -9.97 12.67
CA GLY A 23 12.11 -8.69 12.44
C GLY A 23 11.60 -7.92 11.21
N GLU A 24 10.49 -8.33 10.62
CA GLU A 24 9.87 -7.64 9.46
C GLU A 24 9.12 -6.38 9.91
N MET A 25 9.93 -5.35 10.19
CA MET A 25 9.49 -4.08 10.72
C MET A 25 8.90 -3.19 9.62
N GLY A 26 8.13 -2.19 10.04
CA GLY A 26 7.64 -1.18 9.11
C GLY A 26 8.77 -0.31 8.58
N LEU A 27 8.63 0.13 7.34
CA LEU A 27 9.59 0.99 6.66
C LEU A 27 9.08 2.43 6.63
N GLU A 28 9.82 3.35 7.25
CA GLU A 28 9.51 4.78 7.32
C GLU A 28 9.82 5.53 6.02
N GLY A 29 9.02 6.56 5.70
CA GLY A 29 9.32 7.49 4.61
C GLY A 29 9.04 6.97 3.20
N TRP A 30 8.31 5.86 3.08
CA TRP A 30 7.87 5.31 1.81
C TRP A 30 6.67 6.07 1.27
N THR A 31 6.78 6.59 0.03
CA THR A 31 5.67 7.27 -0.63
C THR A 31 4.66 6.25 -1.13
N VAL A 32 3.43 6.34 -0.61
CA VAL A 32 2.26 5.60 -1.07
C VAL A 32 1.36 6.54 -1.87
N GLU A 33 0.90 6.09 -3.02
CA GLU A 33 0.06 6.82 -3.95
C GLU A 33 -1.33 6.17 -4.03
N LEU A 34 -2.37 7.00 -3.87
CA LEU A 34 -3.75 6.65 -4.16
C LEU A 34 -4.07 7.13 -5.57
N TRP A 35 -4.53 6.22 -6.42
CA TRP A 35 -4.88 6.46 -7.81
C TRP A 35 -6.40 6.37 -8.02
N TRP A 36 -6.92 7.23 -8.88
CA TRP A 36 -8.30 7.23 -9.33
C TRP A 36 -8.36 7.61 -10.80
N ASN A 37 -9.08 6.83 -11.61
CA ASN A 37 -9.20 7.04 -13.06
C ASN A 37 -7.86 7.18 -13.81
N GLY A 38 -6.85 6.40 -13.39
CA GLY A 38 -5.54 6.38 -14.05
C GLY A 38 -4.66 7.60 -13.74
N GLN A 39 -4.99 8.39 -12.71
CA GLN A 39 -4.16 9.49 -12.23
C GLN A 39 -3.94 9.38 -10.72
N VAL A 40 -2.81 9.91 -10.24
CA VAL A 40 -2.56 10.08 -8.80
C VAL A 40 -3.57 11.08 -8.26
N LEU A 41 -4.44 10.62 -7.36
CA LEU A 41 -5.40 11.45 -6.65
C LEU A 41 -4.77 12.08 -5.40
N ALA A 42 -3.98 11.30 -4.66
CA ALA A 42 -3.32 11.74 -3.44
C ALA A 42 -2.07 10.91 -3.16
N THR A 43 -1.18 11.44 -2.31
CA THR A 43 0.01 10.75 -1.81
C THR A 43 0.14 10.92 -0.30
N THR A 44 0.80 9.97 0.34
CA THR A 44 1.22 10.04 1.74
C THR A 44 2.57 9.36 1.90
N THR A 45 3.26 9.63 3.00
CA THR A 45 4.47 8.90 3.40
C THR A 45 4.17 8.01 4.60
N THR A 46 4.82 6.85 4.68
CA THR A 46 4.73 6.00 5.87
C THR A 46 5.37 6.65 7.09
N ASP A 47 4.79 6.39 8.26
CA ASP A 47 5.36 6.79 9.55
C ASP A 47 6.49 5.84 10.02
N ALA A 48 7.02 6.09 11.22
CA ALA A 48 8.09 5.29 11.82
C ALA A 48 7.74 3.79 12.03
N ASP A 49 6.45 3.45 12.05
CA ASP A 49 5.97 2.06 12.12
C ASP A 49 5.63 1.49 10.72
N GLY A 50 5.95 2.22 9.64
CA GLY A 50 5.62 1.86 8.27
C GLY A 50 4.15 2.08 7.89
N LYS A 51 3.34 2.70 8.75
CA LYS A 51 1.89 2.82 8.53
C LYS A 51 1.56 3.99 7.62
N TYR A 52 0.49 3.83 6.84
CA TYR A 52 -0.10 4.89 6.04
C TYR A 52 -1.63 4.79 6.01
N GLN A 53 -2.32 5.89 5.66
CA GLN A 53 -3.77 5.89 5.47
C GLN A 53 -4.26 6.96 4.49
N PHE A 54 -5.36 6.63 3.81
CA PHE A 54 -6.19 7.56 3.04
C PHE A 54 -7.61 7.53 3.59
N LEU A 55 -8.10 8.67 4.05
CA LEU A 55 -9.42 8.81 4.67
C LEU A 55 -10.42 9.42 3.70
N ASN A 56 -11.71 9.35 4.06
CA ASN A 56 -12.80 10.03 3.37
C ASN A 56 -12.96 9.64 1.88
N LEU A 57 -12.72 8.37 1.57
CA LEU A 57 -12.89 7.82 0.24
C LEU A 57 -14.37 7.59 -0.09
N GLY A 58 -14.74 7.92 -1.33
CA GLY A 58 -16.06 7.72 -1.89
C GLY A 58 -16.36 6.25 -2.19
N ASN A 59 -17.55 6.00 -2.74
CA ASN A 59 -17.91 4.70 -3.28
C ASN A 59 -17.48 4.64 -4.76
N ASP A 60 -16.20 4.35 -4.95
CA ASP A 60 -15.53 4.31 -6.25
C ASP A 60 -14.50 3.18 -6.28
N THR A 61 -13.92 2.97 -7.46
CA THR A 61 -12.75 2.11 -7.64
C THR A 61 -11.48 2.93 -7.54
N TYR A 62 -10.60 2.54 -6.62
CA TYR A 62 -9.30 3.17 -6.41
C TYR A 62 -8.19 2.14 -6.61
N SER A 63 -6.97 2.64 -6.74
CA SER A 63 -5.76 1.83 -6.69
C SER A 63 -4.73 2.39 -5.72
N LEU A 64 -3.93 1.51 -5.13
CA LEU A 64 -2.85 1.88 -4.21
C LEU A 64 -1.53 1.32 -4.71
N CYS A 65 -0.50 2.16 -4.76
CA CYS A 65 0.84 1.79 -5.19
C CYS A 65 1.88 2.52 -4.38
N ILE A 66 3.12 2.05 -4.41
CA ILE A 66 4.25 2.73 -3.80
C ILE A 66 5.20 3.23 -4.87
N GLN A 67 5.89 4.32 -4.58
CA GLN A 67 7.01 4.74 -5.41
C GLN A 67 8.20 3.80 -5.16
N PRO A 68 8.81 3.23 -6.22
CA PRO A 68 9.97 2.37 -6.06
C PRO A 68 11.11 3.10 -5.34
N GLN A 69 11.70 2.45 -4.34
CA GLN A 69 12.93 2.91 -3.69
C GLN A 69 14.13 2.09 -4.18
N GLY A 70 15.24 2.77 -4.44
CA GLY A 70 16.46 2.11 -4.92
C GLY A 70 16.99 1.08 -3.92
N GLY A 71 17.35 -0.10 -4.41
CA GLY A 71 17.84 -1.21 -3.60
C GLY A 71 16.74 -2.15 -3.10
N TYR A 72 15.47 -1.77 -3.18
CA TYR A 72 14.36 -2.63 -2.78
C TYR A 72 13.64 -3.25 -3.99
N THR A 73 13.08 -4.43 -3.77
CA THR A 73 12.17 -5.09 -4.69
C THR A 73 10.87 -5.39 -3.97
N GLN A 74 9.77 -4.92 -4.53
CA GLN A 74 8.43 -5.19 -4.02
C GLN A 74 8.08 -6.67 -4.16
N THR A 75 7.74 -7.30 -3.04
CA THR A 75 7.34 -8.71 -2.92
C THR A 75 5.82 -8.86 -2.82
N ILE A 76 5.12 -7.87 -2.27
CA ILE A 76 3.66 -7.82 -2.24
C ILE A 76 3.16 -6.37 -2.36
N PRO A 77 2.07 -6.12 -3.11
CA PRO A 77 1.45 -7.02 -4.08
C PRO A 77 2.37 -7.34 -5.26
N VAL A 78 2.28 -8.54 -5.82
CA VAL A 78 3.02 -8.97 -7.03
C VAL A 78 2.37 -8.54 -8.34
N GLY A 79 1.23 -7.85 -8.29
CA GLY A 79 0.53 -7.36 -9.47
C GLY A 79 -0.69 -6.50 -9.15
N GLY A 80 -0.99 -5.58 -10.05
CA GLY A 80 -2.14 -4.67 -10.02
C GLY A 80 -2.04 -3.69 -11.19
N THR A 81 -3.13 -3.35 -11.85
CA THR A 81 -3.11 -2.64 -13.16
C THR A 81 -3.55 -1.18 -13.09
N GLY A 82 -3.62 -0.59 -11.89
CA GLY A 82 -4.21 0.74 -11.71
C GLY A 82 -3.26 1.94 -11.71
N CYS A 83 -1.94 1.72 -11.63
CA CYS A 83 -0.96 2.80 -11.35
C CYS A 83 0.38 2.67 -12.10
N GLY A 84 0.48 1.84 -13.14
CA GLY A 84 1.73 1.66 -13.89
C GLY A 84 2.82 0.83 -13.19
N GLY A 85 2.58 0.35 -11.96
CA GLY A 85 3.46 -0.54 -11.21
C GLY A 85 2.68 -1.61 -10.42
N SER A 86 3.35 -2.29 -9.48
CA SER A 86 2.72 -3.29 -8.62
C SER A 86 1.89 -2.65 -7.52
N GLY A 87 0.61 -2.99 -7.42
CA GLY A 87 -0.31 -2.35 -6.49
C GLY A 87 -1.62 -3.08 -6.30
N TYR A 88 -2.56 -2.42 -5.63
CA TYR A 88 -3.92 -2.91 -5.41
C TYR A 88 -4.91 -2.17 -6.30
N THR A 89 -6.00 -2.83 -6.68
CA THR A 89 -7.21 -2.19 -7.19
C THR A 89 -8.39 -2.71 -6.38
N PHE A 90 -9.19 -1.79 -5.84
CA PHE A 90 -10.30 -2.11 -4.95
C PHE A 90 -11.47 -1.15 -5.16
N THR A 91 -12.68 -1.63 -4.88
CA THR A 91 -13.91 -0.86 -5.07
C THR A 91 -14.69 -0.78 -3.77
N PHE A 92 -15.14 0.42 -3.41
CA PHE A 92 -16.10 0.60 -2.33
C PHE A 92 -17.52 0.74 -2.91
N ASN A 93 -18.43 -0.14 -2.51
CA ASN A 93 -19.83 -0.13 -2.99
C ASN A 93 -20.86 -0.14 -1.84
N GLY A 94 -20.42 -0.13 -0.59
CA GLY A 94 -21.26 -0.27 0.59
C GLY A 94 -21.92 1.03 1.02
N VAL A 95 -23.06 0.88 1.70
CA VAL A 95 -23.74 1.98 2.42
C VAL A 95 -23.18 2.20 3.83
N PHE A 96 -22.33 1.29 4.30
CA PHE A 96 -21.57 1.41 5.54
C PHE A 96 -20.12 1.81 5.25
N GLN A 97 -19.44 2.35 6.26
CA GLN A 97 -18.00 2.58 6.19
C GLN A 97 -17.27 1.26 5.96
N GLN A 98 -16.44 1.23 4.93
CA GLN A 98 -15.55 0.12 4.61
C GLN A 98 -14.10 0.54 4.77
N MET A 99 -13.27 -0.45 5.06
CA MET A 99 -11.82 -0.34 5.09
C MET A 99 -11.22 -1.27 4.04
N PHE A 100 -10.24 -0.79 3.29
CA PHE A 100 -9.39 -1.64 2.44
C PHE A 100 -7.98 -1.77 3.06
N PRO A 101 -7.53 -3.00 3.38
CA PRO A 101 -6.16 -3.24 3.86
C PRO A 101 -5.19 -3.42 2.68
N GLY A 102 -4.19 -2.53 2.56
CA GLY A 102 -3.18 -2.58 1.50
C GLY A 102 -1.76 -2.62 2.04
N ASN A 103 -1.22 -3.80 2.35
CA ASN A 103 0.16 -3.90 2.83
C ASN A 103 1.15 -4.00 1.66
N PHE A 104 2.33 -3.39 1.79
CA PHE A 104 3.40 -3.51 0.81
C PHE A 104 4.61 -4.15 1.47
N GLY A 105 5.14 -5.22 0.87
CA GLY A 105 6.35 -5.89 1.34
C GLY A 105 7.49 -5.57 0.40
N GLU A 106 8.61 -5.17 0.97
CA GLU A 106 9.79 -4.71 0.24
C GLU A 106 11.02 -5.46 0.74
N MET A 107 11.71 -6.15 -0.17
CA MET A 107 12.94 -6.88 0.14
C MET A 107 14.15 -6.11 -0.37
N LEU A 108 15.07 -5.77 0.53
CA LEU A 108 16.37 -5.16 0.19
C LEU A 108 17.24 -6.18 -0.57
N GLN A 109 17.85 -5.74 -1.68
CA GLN A 109 18.74 -6.53 -2.56
C GLN A 109 20.22 -6.38 -2.17
#